data_AF-X1P337-F1
#
_entry.id   AF-X1P337-F1
#
_cell.length_a   1.000
_cell.length_b   1.000
_cell.length_c   1.000
_cell.angle_alpha   90.00
_cell.angle_beta   90.00
_cell.angle_gamma   90.00
#
_symmetry.space_group_name_H-M   'P 1'
#
loop_
_entity.id
_entity.type
_entity.pdbx_description
1 polymer ?
#
loop_
_entity_poly.entity_id
_entity_poly.type
_entity_poly.pdbx_seq_one_letter_code
_entity_poly.pdbx_strand_id
1 'polypeptide(L)'
;TILKKEAFKIMEEDKICNRRIGKIGASLLEDGETILTHCNAGALATADYGTALGIIYKAKEEGKRIKVYVDETRPLLQGARLTTWELLQEGIETILICDNMAGEVMRGKKIDKVLVGADRVAANGDTANKIGTYTLAVLAKENDIPFYVACPFSSIDLSLPSGETIPIEQRDPAE
;
A
#
# COMPACT_ATOMS: atom_id res chain seq x y z
N THR A 1 30.11 -7.88 14.12
CA THR A 1 29.78 -7.06 15.31
C THR A 1 28.37 -7.38 15.76
N ILE A 2 27.99 -7.02 17.00
CA ILE A 2 26.61 -7.18 17.49
C ILE A 2 25.63 -6.38 16.61
N LEU A 3 26.01 -5.15 16.23
CA LEU A 3 25.21 -4.30 15.33
C LEU A 3 24.89 -4.97 13.99
N LYS A 4 25.86 -5.65 13.36
CA LYS A 4 25.63 -6.38 12.11
C LYS A 4 24.63 -7.54 12.28
N LYS A 5 24.66 -8.22 13.44
CA LYS A 5 23.71 -9.30 13.73
C LYS A 5 22.30 -8.74 13.90
N GLU A 6 22.15 -7.63 14.62
CA GLU A 6 20.84 -6.99 14.82
C GLU A 6 20.25 -6.46 13.52
N ALA A 7 21.06 -5.86 12.64
CA ALA A 7 20.59 -5.39 11.33
C ALA A 7 20.01 -6.52 10.47
N PHE A 8 20.66 -7.69 10.42
CA PHE A 8 20.09 -8.84 9.72
C PHE A 8 18.85 -9.40 10.39
N LYS A 9 18.78 -9.34 11.73
CA LYS A 9 17.61 -9.77 12.49
C LYS A 9 16.39 -8.92 12.15
N ILE A 10 16.54 -7.59 12.11
CA ILE A 10 15.48 -6.65 11.69
C ILE A 10 15.01 -6.99 10.26
N MET A 11 15.94 -7.23 9.34
CA MET A 11 15.59 -7.61 7.97
C MET A 11 14.77 -8.91 7.90
N GLU A 12 15.15 -9.95 8.64
CA GLU A 12 14.39 -11.21 8.67
C GLU A 12 13.02 -11.06 9.35
N GLU A 13 12.94 -10.26 10.41
CA GLU A 13 11.68 -9.93 11.08
C GLU A 13 10.71 -9.20 10.14
N ASP A 14 11.21 -8.27 9.31
CA ASP A 14 10.42 -7.57 8.30
C ASP A 14 9.83 -8.53 7.27
N LYS A 15 10.64 -9.46 6.72
CA LYS A 15 10.16 -10.49 5.78
C LYS A 15 9.03 -11.34 6.35
N ILE A 16 9.18 -11.76 7.61
CA ILE A 16 8.15 -12.54 8.32
C ILE A 16 6.89 -11.70 8.52
N CYS A 17 7.04 -10.43 8.88
CA CYS A 17 5.93 -9.51 9.09
C CYS A 17 5.12 -9.31 7.79
N ASN A 18 5.80 -9.00 6.68
CA ASN A 18 5.19 -8.76 5.38
C ASN A 18 4.40 -9.98 4.87
N ARG A 19 4.97 -11.19 4.99
CA ARG A 19 4.25 -12.42 4.64
C ARG A 19 3.03 -12.66 5.53
N ARG A 20 3.10 -12.29 6.82
CA ARG A 20 1.96 -12.40 7.75
C ARG A 20 0.87 -11.39 7.42
N ILE A 21 1.23 -10.14 7.11
CA ILE A 21 0.30 -9.10 6.63
C ILE A 21 -0.39 -9.60 5.36
N GLY A 22 0.37 -10.10 4.38
CA GLY A 22 -0.17 -10.66 3.16
C GLY A 22 -1.18 -11.76 3.40
N LYS A 23 -0.84 -12.75 4.25
CA LYS A 23 -1.75 -13.85 4.62
C LYS A 23 -3.04 -13.38 5.29
N ILE A 24 -2.96 -12.44 6.23
CA ILE A 24 -4.14 -11.94 6.94
C ILE A 24 -5.01 -11.12 5.98
N GLY A 25 -4.41 -10.17 5.24
CA GLY A 25 -5.15 -9.31 4.33
C GLY A 25 -5.73 -10.06 3.13
N ALA A 26 -5.08 -11.11 2.63
CA ALA A 26 -5.62 -11.90 1.52
C ALA A 26 -6.96 -12.55 1.86
N SER A 27 -7.23 -12.83 3.14
CA SER A 27 -8.53 -13.34 3.59
C SER A 27 -9.67 -12.32 3.46
N LEU A 28 -9.35 -11.04 3.31
CA LEU A 28 -10.32 -9.96 3.06
C LEU A 28 -10.67 -9.81 1.57
N LEU A 29 -9.90 -10.44 0.68
CA LEU A 29 -10.12 -10.38 -0.76
C LEU A 29 -10.92 -11.59 -1.25
N GLU A 30 -11.83 -11.37 -2.18
CA GLU A 30 -12.61 -12.40 -2.86
C GLU A 30 -12.06 -12.66 -4.28
N ASP A 31 -12.39 -13.82 -4.86
CA ASP A 31 -12.01 -14.13 -6.24
C ASP A 31 -12.76 -13.20 -7.22
N GLY A 32 -12.02 -12.60 -8.15
CA GLY A 32 -12.56 -11.69 -9.17
C GLY A 32 -12.56 -10.22 -8.76
N GLU A 33 -12.12 -9.89 -7.55
CA GLU A 33 -12.11 -8.49 -7.09
C GLU A 33 -11.06 -7.62 -7.77
N THR A 34 -11.41 -6.35 -7.88
CA THR A 34 -10.59 -5.28 -8.42
C THR A 34 -10.14 -4.33 -7.32
N ILE A 35 -8.84 -4.19 -7.18
CA ILE A 35 -8.20 -3.43 -6.11
C ILE A 35 -7.62 -2.13 -6.68
N LEU A 36 -7.76 -1.02 -5.97
CA LEU A 36 -6.98 0.19 -6.22
C LEU A 36 -5.84 0.30 -5.20
N THR A 37 -4.65 0.68 -5.66
CA THR A 37 -3.51 0.96 -4.79
C THR A 37 -2.78 2.25 -5.20
N HIS A 38 -1.96 2.76 -4.28
CA HIS A 38 -1.30 4.06 -4.39
C HIS A 38 0.12 3.99 -3.82
N CYS A 39 1.06 4.73 -4.43
CA CYS A 39 2.51 4.60 -4.18
C CYS A 39 3.02 3.19 -4.48
N ASN A 40 4.15 2.81 -3.89
CA ASN A 40 4.68 1.44 -3.91
C ASN A 40 4.84 0.91 -2.49
N ALA A 41 3.96 -0.01 -2.09
CA ALA A 41 4.03 -0.74 -0.83
C ALA A 41 4.30 -2.24 -1.08
N GLY A 42 5.26 -2.48 -1.99
CA GLY A 42 5.67 -3.79 -2.52
C GLY A 42 6.98 -4.32 -1.97
N ALA A 43 7.52 -5.33 -2.65
CA ALA A 43 8.80 -5.93 -2.31
C ALA A 43 9.93 -4.91 -2.45
N LEU A 44 9.84 -3.96 -3.39
CA LEU A 44 10.85 -2.90 -3.54
C LEU A 44 10.83 -1.84 -2.42
N ALA A 45 9.77 -1.80 -1.61
CA ALA A 45 9.63 -0.87 -0.49
C ALA A 45 9.96 -1.49 0.87
N THR A 46 10.31 -2.79 0.91
CA THR A 46 10.51 -3.58 2.13
C THR A 46 11.69 -4.53 1.99
N ALA A 47 11.96 -5.38 2.98
CA ALA A 47 13.02 -6.39 2.87
C ALA A 47 12.67 -7.53 1.90
N ASP A 48 11.38 -7.83 1.74
CA ASP A 48 10.80 -8.79 0.78
C ASP A 48 9.27 -8.66 0.81
N TYR A 49 8.61 -9.12 -0.25
CA TYR A 49 7.16 -9.32 -0.39
C TYR A 49 6.27 -8.05 -0.35
N GLY A 50 6.53 -7.09 0.54
CA GLY A 50 5.72 -5.88 0.70
C GLY A 50 4.52 -6.04 1.62
N THR A 51 3.84 -4.91 1.85
CA THR A 51 2.67 -4.84 2.74
C THR A 51 1.38 -4.91 1.93
N ALA A 52 0.95 -3.81 1.31
CA ALA A 52 -0.29 -3.77 0.53
C ALA A 52 -0.19 -4.65 -0.72
N LEU A 53 0.95 -4.65 -1.44
CA LEU A 53 1.12 -5.58 -2.57
C LEU A 53 1.34 -7.01 -2.08
N GLY A 54 1.90 -7.22 -0.88
CA GLY A 54 2.02 -8.54 -0.27
C GLY A 54 0.65 -9.23 -0.07
N ILE A 55 -0.40 -8.46 0.20
CA ILE A 55 -1.79 -8.96 0.23
C ILE A 55 -2.23 -9.45 -1.15
N ILE A 56 -1.93 -8.69 -2.19
CA ILE A 56 -2.28 -9.01 -3.59
C ILE A 56 -1.51 -10.23 -4.07
N TYR A 57 -0.18 -10.28 -3.83
CA TYR A 57 0.66 -11.43 -4.13
C TYR A 57 0.12 -12.68 -3.44
N LYS A 58 -0.25 -12.55 -2.16
CA LYS A 58 -0.78 -13.68 -1.41
C LYS A 58 -2.13 -14.16 -1.94
N ALA A 59 -3.04 -13.26 -2.27
CA ALA A 59 -4.32 -13.62 -2.88
C ALA A 59 -4.13 -14.36 -4.21
N LYS A 60 -3.17 -13.91 -5.04
CA LYS A 60 -2.82 -14.61 -6.28
C LYS A 60 -2.20 -16.00 -6.04
N GLU A 61 -1.27 -16.13 -5.09
CA GLU A 61 -0.73 -17.44 -4.70
C GLU A 61 -1.81 -18.43 -4.26
N GLU A 62 -2.89 -17.93 -3.65
CA GLU A 62 -4.07 -18.70 -3.23
C GLU A 62 -5.04 -19.01 -4.40
N GLY A 63 -4.70 -18.59 -5.62
CA GLY A 63 -5.47 -18.88 -6.83
C GLY A 63 -6.59 -17.88 -7.12
N LYS A 64 -6.69 -16.77 -6.37
CA LYS A 64 -7.68 -15.72 -6.65
C LYS A 64 -7.28 -14.90 -7.87
N ARG A 65 -8.24 -14.63 -8.75
CA ARG A 65 -8.11 -13.70 -9.85
C ARG A 65 -8.29 -12.30 -9.31
N ILE A 66 -7.19 -11.55 -9.24
CA ILE A 66 -7.19 -10.17 -8.77
C ILE A 66 -6.77 -9.25 -9.91
N LYS A 67 -7.51 -8.17 -10.08
CA LYS A 67 -7.16 -7.05 -10.96
C LYS A 67 -6.71 -5.87 -10.11
N VAL A 68 -5.70 -5.13 -10.56
CA VAL A 68 -5.16 -4.00 -9.80
C VAL A 68 -5.15 -2.74 -10.66
N TYR A 69 -5.86 -1.71 -10.21
CA TYR A 69 -5.66 -0.34 -10.64
C TYR A 69 -4.54 0.28 -9.81
N VAL A 70 -3.62 0.94 -10.48
CA VAL A 70 -2.45 1.56 -9.85
C VAL A 70 -2.47 3.04 -10.20
N ASP A 71 -2.52 3.89 -9.19
CA ASP A 71 -2.30 5.32 -9.35
C ASP A 71 -0.84 5.59 -9.71
N GLU A 72 -0.56 6.43 -10.71
CA GLU A 72 0.80 6.73 -11.12
C GLU A 72 1.68 7.28 -9.99
N THR A 73 1.07 8.01 -9.04
CA THR A 73 1.64 8.59 -7.83
C THR A 73 2.67 9.68 -8.11
N ARG A 74 2.22 10.86 -8.56
CA ARG A 74 3.09 12.02 -8.72
C ARG A 74 3.58 12.57 -7.36
N PRO A 75 4.75 13.24 -7.32
CA PRO A 75 5.62 13.56 -8.46
C PRO A 75 6.58 12.41 -8.86
N LEU A 76 6.96 11.54 -7.93
CA LEU A 76 8.03 10.55 -8.13
C LEU A 76 7.68 9.36 -9.02
N LEU A 77 6.38 9.17 -9.29
CA LEU A 77 5.83 8.12 -10.13
C LEU A 77 6.06 6.70 -9.58
N GLN A 78 5.94 6.52 -8.26
CA GLN A 78 6.18 5.21 -7.64
C GLN A 78 5.23 4.13 -8.18
N GLY A 79 3.94 4.45 -8.35
CA GLY A 79 2.98 3.47 -8.85
C GLY A 79 3.22 3.12 -10.32
N ALA A 80 3.51 4.12 -11.16
CA ALA A 80 3.82 3.90 -12.57
C ALA A 80 5.13 3.14 -12.79
N ARG A 81 6.18 3.46 -12.01
CA ARG A 81 7.55 2.95 -12.25
C ARG A 81 7.89 1.69 -11.48
N LEU A 82 7.35 1.53 -10.26
CA LEU A 82 7.72 0.46 -9.35
C LEU A 82 6.57 -0.54 -9.22
N THR A 83 5.39 -0.09 -8.79
CA THR A 83 4.26 -0.99 -8.52
C THR A 83 3.77 -1.70 -9.77
N THR A 84 3.59 -0.96 -10.85
CA THR A 84 3.20 -1.54 -12.14
C THR A 84 4.25 -2.52 -12.63
N TRP A 85 5.55 -2.22 -12.44
CA TRP A 85 6.62 -3.14 -12.80
C TRP A 85 6.56 -4.45 -11.99
N GLU A 86 6.47 -4.37 -10.65
CA GLU A 86 6.42 -5.55 -9.79
C GLU A 86 5.19 -6.44 -10.11
N LEU A 87 4.00 -5.83 -10.23
CA LEU A 87 2.76 -6.56 -10.54
C LEU A 87 2.81 -7.27 -11.89
N LEU A 88 3.42 -6.64 -12.90
CA LEU A 88 3.60 -7.25 -14.22
C LEU A 88 4.61 -8.40 -14.20
N GLN A 89 5.69 -8.31 -13.41
CA GLN A 89 6.62 -9.43 -13.23
C GLN A 89 5.92 -10.64 -12.61
N GLU A 90 5.03 -10.38 -11.65
CA GLU A 90 4.21 -11.43 -11.04
C GLU A 90 3.06 -11.88 -11.95
N GLY A 91 2.80 -11.25 -13.10
CA GLY A 91 1.72 -11.59 -14.02
C GLY A 91 0.31 -11.27 -13.50
N ILE A 92 0.17 -10.22 -12.70
CA ILE A 92 -1.11 -9.73 -12.18
C ILE A 92 -1.71 -8.75 -13.20
N GLU A 93 -3.01 -8.86 -13.48
CA GLU A 93 -3.70 -7.95 -14.39
C GLU A 93 -3.69 -6.53 -13.80
N THR A 94 -2.99 -5.62 -14.47
CA THR A 94 -2.65 -4.29 -13.95
C THR A 94 -3.10 -3.19 -14.90
N ILE A 95 -3.75 -2.16 -14.38
CA ILE A 95 -4.20 -0.98 -15.11
C ILE A 95 -3.60 0.26 -14.43
N LEU A 96 -2.67 0.93 -15.11
CA LEU A 96 -2.11 2.21 -14.66
C LEU A 96 -3.10 3.35 -14.97
N ILE A 97 -3.33 4.22 -14.00
CA ILE A 97 -4.16 5.43 -14.14
C ILE A 97 -3.43 6.67 -13.58
N CYS A 98 -3.82 7.85 -14.05
CA CYS A 98 -3.39 9.09 -13.40
C CYS A 98 -4.11 9.25 -12.06
N ASP A 99 -3.47 9.92 -11.10
CA ASP A 99 -4.00 10.11 -9.74
C ASP A 99 -5.41 10.76 -9.74
N ASN A 100 -5.66 11.65 -10.71
CA ASN A 100 -6.94 12.35 -10.87
C ASN A 100 -8.08 11.48 -11.44
N MET A 101 -7.79 10.27 -11.93
CA MET A 101 -8.78 9.34 -12.46
C MET A 101 -9.41 8.47 -11.38
N ALA A 102 -8.78 8.36 -10.20
CA ALA A 102 -9.22 7.47 -9.13
C ALA A 102 -10.70 7.69 -8.76
N GLY A 103 -11.14 8.94 -8.63
CA GLY A 103 -12.54 9.27 -8.34
C GLY A 103 -13.52 8.81 -9.41
N GLU A 104 -13.16 8.93 -10.70
CA GLU A 104 -14.01 8.47 -11.81
C GLU A 104 -14.11 6.94 -11.83
N VAL A 105 -12.98 6.26 -11.60
CA VAL A 105 -12.91 4.79 -11.59
C VAL A 105 -13.71 4.21 -10.42
N MET A 106 -13.63 4.83 -9.23
CA MET A 106 -14.45 4.49 -8.07
C MET A 106 -15.94 4.74 -8.35
N ARG A 107 -16.31 5.91 -8.88
CA ARG A 107 -17.70 6.26 -9.22
C ARG A 107 -18.31 5.32 -10.25
N GLY A 108 -17.49 4.87 -11.20
CA GLY A 108 -17.87 3.87 -12.21
C GLY A 108 -18.02 2.45 -11.65
N LYS A 109 -17.89 2.24 -10.33
CA LYS A 109 -17.97 0.94 -9.63
C LYS A 109 -17.00 -0.09 -10.19
N LYS A 110 -15.79 0.36 -10.56
CA LYS A 110 -14.73 -0.51 -11.07
C LYS A 110 -13.80 -1.03 -9.97
N ILE A 111 -13.90 -0.52 -8.74
CA ILE A 111 -13.03 -0.84 -7.62
C ILE A 111 -13.88 -1.45 -6.51
N ASP A 112 -13.48 -2.61 -6.01
CA ASP A 112 -14.11 -3.29 -4.89
C ASP A 112 -13.47 -2.89 -3.56
N LYS A 113 -12.15 -2.69 -3.54
CA LYS A 113 -11.39 -2.32 -2.33
C LYS A 113 -10.19 -1.43 -2.65
N VAL A 114 -9.82 -0.57 -1.70
CA VAL A 114 -8.57 0.20 -1.74
C VAL A 114 -7.58 -0.38 -0.74
N LEU A 115 -6.37 -0.69 -1.19
CA LEU A 115 -5.26 -1.15 -0.34
C LEU A 115 -4.06 -0.19 -0.46
N VAL A 116 -3.60 0.36 0.65
CA VAL A 116 -2.42 1.23 0.71
C VAL A 116 -1.44 0.82 1.81
N GLY A 117 -0.20 1.28 1.71
CA GLY A 117 0.78 1.20 2.79
C GLY A 117 0.62 2.31 3.84
N ALA A 118 1.61 2.43 4.72
CA ALA A 118 1.75 3.55 5.64
C ALA A 118 3.24 3.86 5.90
N ASP A 119 3.54 5.15 6.06
CA ASP A 119 4.85 5.62 6.56
C ASP A 119 4.84 5.72 8.08
N ARG A 120 3.74 6.19 8.68
CA ARG A 120 3.55 6.29 10.13
C ARG A 120 2.09 6.24 10.53
N VAL A 121 1.77 5.51 11.60
CA VAL A 121 0.42 5.46 12.19
C VAL A 121 0.49 5.95 13.63
N ALA A 122 -0.29 6.97 13.96
CA ALA A 122 -0.38 7.50 15.33
C ALA A 122 -1.24 6.61 16.24
N ALA A 123 -1.22 6.85 17.55
CA ALA A 123 -1.95 6.04 18.53
C ALA A 123 -3.47 6.00 18.31
N ASN A 124 -4.06 7.06 17.73
CA ASN A 124 -5.48 7.11 17.39
C ASN A 124 -5.85 6.44 16.05
N GLY A 125 -4.87 5.91 15.32
CA GLY A 125 -5.04 5.29 14.01
C GLY A 125 -4.87 6.23 12.81
N ASP A 126 -4.68 7.53 13.03
CA ASP A 126 -4.37 8.46 11.94
C ASP A 126 -3.09 8.01 11.25
N THR A 127 -3.17 7.90 9.93
CA THR A 127 -2.11 7.31 9.12
C THR A 127 -1.53 8.35 8.18
N ALA A 128 -0.23 8.61 8.31
CA ALA A 128 0.56 9.27 7.29
C ALA A 128 1.04 8.24 6.27
N ASN A 129 0.81 8.56 4.99
CA ASN A 129 1.27 7.82 3.83
C ASN A 129 1.54 8.82 2.70
N LYS A 130 1.93 8.32 1.51
CA LYS A 130 2.15 9.16 0.33
C LYS A 130 1.01 10.14 0.04
N ILE A 131 1.38 11.37 -0.36
CA ILE A 131 0.45 12.40 -0.83
C ILE A 131 -0.52 11.80 -1.87
N GLY A 132 -1.81 12.08 -1.75
CA GLY A 132 -2.88 11.43 -2.53
C GLY A 132 -3.70 10.43 -1.72
N THR A 133 -3.10 9.79 -0.71
CA THR A 133 -3.80 8.78 0.14
C THR A 133 -5.03 9.35 0.85
N TYR A 134 -4.95 10.57 1.38
CA TYR A 134 -6.10 11.22 2.02
C TYR A 134 -7.27 11.42 1.04
N THR A 135 -6.98 11.92 -0.16
CA THR A 135 -7.97 12.11 -1.22
C THR A 135 -8.63 10.77 -1.59
N LEU A 136 -7.84 9.69 -1.71
CA LEU A 136 -8.37 8.35 -1.94
C LEU A 136 -9.28 7.86 -0.82
N ALA A 137 -8.93 8.10 0.44
CA ALA A 137 -9.75 7.69 1.59
C ALA A 137 -11.11 8.40 1.58
N VAL A 138 -11.13 9.71 1.27
CA VAL A 138 -12.38 10.49 1.12
C VAL A 138 -13.21 9.98 -0.05
N LEU A 139 -12.59 9.74 -1.21
CA LEU A 139 -13.29 9.23 -2.39
C LEU A 139 -13.82 7.81 -2.17
N ALA A 140 -13.05 6.94 -1.51
CA ALA A 140 -13.49 5.59 -1.16
C ALA A 140 -14.71 5.64 -0.25
N LYS A 141 -14.71 6.55 0.74
CA LYS A 141 -15.87 6.75 1.63
C LYS A 141 -17.11 7.20 0.85
N GLU A 142 -16.99 8.15 -0.07
CA GLU A 142 -18.14 8.62 -0.86
C GLU A 142 -18.65 7.64 -1.92
N ASN A 143 -17.91 6.58 -2.20
CA ASN A 143 -18.35 5.51 -3.10
C ASN A 143 -18.62 4.19 -2.36
N ASP A 144 -18.66 4.20 -1.02
CA ASP A 144 -18.86 3.03 -0.16
C ASP A 144 -17.85 1.90 -0.41
N ILE A 145 -16.61 2.25 -0.74
CA ILE A 145 -15.51 1.30 -0.99
C ILE A 145 -14.69 1.12 0.30
N PRO A 146 -14.49 -0.12 0.78
CA PRO A 146 -13.59 -0.41 1.89
C PRO A 146 -12.16 0.08 1.62
N PHE A 147 -11.60 0.82 2.59
CA PHE A 147 -10.25 1.36 2.55
C PHE A 147 -9.39 0.71 3.63
N TYR A 148 -8.34 -0.01 3.23
CA TYR A 148 -7.45 -0.72 4.14
C TYR A 148 -6.04 -0.17 4.07
N VAL A 149 -5.46 0.04 5.25
CA VAL A 149 -4.05 0.36 5.45
C VAL A 149 -3.32 -0.90 5.89
N ALA A 150 -2.29 -1.29 5.16
CA ALA A 150 -1.44 -2.44 5.45
C ALA A 150 -0.04 -1.99 5.86
N CYS A 151 0.31 -2.17 7.14
CA CYS A 151 1.63 -1.79 7.66
C CYS A 151 2.09 -2.73 8.79
N PRO A 152 3.42 -2.86 8.99
CA PRO A 152 3.96 -3.57 10.13
C PRO A 152 3.76 -2.77 11.43
N PHE A 153 3.90 -3.46 12.56
CA PHE A 153 3.83 -2.80 13.88
C PHE A 153 4.94 -1.74 14.05
N SER A 154 6.08 -1.91 13.39
CA SER A 154 7.17 -0.93 13.38
C SER A 154 6.81 0.42 12.76
N SER A 155 5.73 0.50 11.97
CA SER A 155 5.20 1.76 11.43
C SER A 155 4.25 2.47 12.41
N ILE A 156 3.87 1.83 13.53
CA ILE A 156 2.97 2.41 14.53
C ILE A 156 3.80 3.16 15.58
N ASP A 157 3.56 4.46 15.69
CA ASP A 157 4.19 5.37 16.63
C ASP A 157 3.22 5.74 17.74
N LEU A 158 3.21 4.93 18.81
CA LEU A 158 2.34 5.15 19.97
C LEU A 158 2.72 6.37 20.81
N SER A 159 3.87 7.01 20.53
CA SER A 159 4.25 8.24 21.20
C SER A 159 3.50 9.47 20.66
N LEU A 160 2.94 9.36 19.45
CA LEU A 160 2.15 10.41 18.82
C LEU A 160 0.66 10.20 19.11
N PRO A 161 -0.04 11.18 19.71
CA PRO A 161 -1.45 11.03 20.06
C PRO A 161 -2.37 11.08 18.83
N SER A 162 -1.98 11.80 17.78
CA SER A 162 -2.78 11.99 16.55
C SER A 162 -1.91 12.29 15.33
N GLY A 163 -2.53 12.21 14.14
CA GLY A 163 -1.89 12.50 12.86
C GLY A 163 -1.39 13.93 12.71
N GLU A 164 -1.97 14.89 13.44
CA GLU A 164 -1.56 16.30 13.45
C GLU A 164 -0.11 16.49 13.94
N THR A 165 0.39 15.54 14.73
CA THR A 165 1.74 15.56 15.28
C THR A 165 2.77 14.81 14.43
N ILE A 166 2.34 14.18 13.34
CA ILE A 166 3.26 13.51 12.41
C ILE A 166 3.97 14.57 11.55
N PRO A 167 5.32 14.63 11.57
CA PRO A 167 6.05 15.54 10.69
C PRO A 167 5.85 15.16 9.23
N ILE A 168 5.46 16.12 8.40
CA ILE A 168 5.31 15.93 6.95
C ILE A 168 6.57 16.43 6.25
N GLU A 169 7.24 15.52 5.55
CA GLU A 169 8.39 15.84 4.71
C GLU A 169 7.96 16.78 3.56
N GLN A 170 8.70 17.87 3.35
CA GLN A 170 8.62 18.69 2.14
C GLN A 170 9.93 18.52 1.37
N ARG A 171 9.82 18.24 0.08
CA ARG A 171 10.94 17.87 -0.79
C ARG A 171 11.24 18.98 -1.79
N ASP A 172 12.31 18.80 -2.57
CA ASP A 172 12.75 19.78 -3.56
C ASP A 172 11.65 20.04 -4.61
N PRO A 173 11.36 21.30 -4.97
CA PRO A 173 10.38 21.65 -6.01
C PRO A 173 10.66 21.08 -7.42
N ALA A 174 11.85 20.53 -7.66
CA ALA A 174 12.25 19.98 -8.96
C ALA A 174 11.74 18.55 -9.27
N GLU A 175 11.05 17.88 -8.33
CA GLU A 175 10.39 16.57 -8.56
C GLU A 175 9.21 16.65 -9.56
#